data_AF-A0A4Y2AGS8-F1
#
_entry.id   AF-A0A4Y2AGS8-F1
#
_cell.length_a   1.000
_cell.length_b   1.000
_cell.length_c   1.000
_cell.angle_alpha   90.00
_cell.angle_beta   90.00
_cell.angle_gamma   90.00
#
_symmetry.space_group_name_H-M   'P 1'
#
loop_
_entity.id
_entity.type
_entity.pdbx_description
1 polymer ?
#
loop_
_entity_poly.entity_id
_entity_poly.type
_entity_poly.pdbx_seq_one_letter_code
_entity_poly.pdbx_strand_id
1 'polypeptide(L)'
;MVQNIPIDEAVQNVTKIINDAAETSIPKKNTSRKKQSKPWWNQDCQQASKRQKKAWNIFRRYPTTTNLIALKKARAESRRIQRRSRRISWINYISSISSTISRLVSGAA
;
A
#
# COMPACT_ATOMS: atom_id res chain seq x y z
N MET A 1 31.35 21.54 -46.48
CA MET A 1 30.21 22.39 -46.88
C MET A 1 29.36 22.61 -45.64
N VAL A 2 29.28 23.84 -45.13
CA VAL A 2 28.45 24.16 -43.95
C VAL A 2 27.00 24.12 -44.42
N GLN A 3 26.20 23.22 -43.85
CA GLN A 3 24.77 23.16 -44.11
C GLN A 3 24.14 24.47 -43.60
N ASN A 4 23.60 25.29 -44.49
CA ASN A 4 22.89 26.52 -44.13
C ASN A 4 21.47 26.13 -43.69
N ILE A 5 21.35 25.65 -42.46
CA ILE A 5 20.06 25.30 -41.89
C ILE A 5 19.30 26.61 -41.62
N PRO A 6 18.08 26.78 -42.15
CA PRO A 6 17.29 27.96 -41.87
C PRO A 6 17.09 28.10 -40.36
N ILE A 7 17.18 29.34 -39.86
CA ILE A 7 17.19 29.65 -38.41
C ILE A 7 16.00 29.00 -37.68
N ASP A 8 14.83 28.98 -38.30
CA ASP A 8 13.63 28.37 -37.72
C ASP A 8 13.79 26.86 -37.48
N GLU A 9 14.41 26.14 -38.41
CA GLU A 9 14.69 24.71 -38.29
C GLU A 9 15.75 24.43 -37.22
N ALA A 10 16.75 25.29 -37.09
CA ALA A 10 17.75 25.19 -36.02
C ALA A 10 17.10 25.38 -34.63
N VAL A 11 16.20 26.34 -34.49
CA VAL A 11 15.46 26.60 -33.25
C VAL A 11 14.55 25.43 -32.89
N GLN A 12 13.83 24.87 -33.87
CA GLN A 12 12.99 23.69 -33.65
C GLN A 12 13.80 22.48 -33.20
N ASN A 13 14.96 22.24 -33.82
CA ASN A 13 15.84 21.13 -33.46
C ASN A 13 16.35 21.25 -32.01
N VAL A 14 16.82 22.43 -31.61
CA VAL A 14 17.27 22.67 -30.22
C VAL A 14 16.12 22.49 -29.23
N THR A 15 14.95 23.04 -29.54
CA THR A 15 13.76 22.93 -28.68
C THR A 15 13.34 21.47 -28.49
N LYS A 16 13.37 20.68 -29.58
CA LYS A 16 13.06 19.26 -29.55
C LYS A 16 14.05 18.49 -28.68
N ILE A 17 15.36 18.71 -28.85
CA ILE A 17 16.39 18.05 -28.05
C ILE A 17 16.22 18.33 -26.56
N ILE A 18 15.92 19.58 -26.19
CA ILE A 18 15.71 19.96 -24.79
C ILE A 18 14.48 19.25 -24.22
N ASN A 19 13.38 19.19 -24.98
CA ASN A 19 12.17 18.51 -24.55
C ASN A 19 12.38 17.00 -24.45
N ASP A 20 13.01 16.36 -25.43
CA ASP A 20 13.31 14.92 -25.42
C ASP A 20 14.23 14.54 -24.25
N ALA A 21 15.25 15.37 -23.98
CA ALA A 21 16.13 15.21 -22.84
C ALA A 21 15.37 15.36 -21.51
N ALA A 22 14.45 16.33 -21.42
CA ALA A 22 13.61 16.53 -20.26
C ALA A 22 12.64 15.36 -20.05
N GLU A 23 11.99 14.86 -21.10
CA GLU A 23 11.06 13.72 -21.01
C GLU A 23 11.76 12.42 -20.61
N THR A 24 13.00 12.23 -21.07
CA THR A 24 13.80 11.06 -20.73
C THR A 24 14.37 11.14 -19.31
N SER A 25 14.81 12.33 -18.89
CA SER A 25 15.53 12.52 -17.63
C SER A 25 14.62 12.84 -16.44
N ILE A 26 13.45 13.43 -16.68
CA ILE A 26 12.49 13.82 -15.65
C ILE A 26 11.34 12.79 -15.62
N PRO A 27 11.35 11.83 -14.68
CA PRO A 27 10.28 10.87 -14.57
C PRO A 27 8.95 11.59 -14.28
N LYS A 28 7.99 11.47 -15.20
CA LYS A 28 6.63 12.02 -15.03
C LYS A 28 6.03 11.40 -13.76
N LYS A 29 5.62 12.26 -12.82
CA LYS A 29 5.10 11.85 -11.50
C LYS A 29 3.87 10.96 -11.67
N ASN A 30 4.00 9.65 -11.45
CA ASN A 30 2.85 8.76 -11.32
C ASN A 30 2.04 9.13 -10.07
N THR A 31 0.90 9.82 -10.27
CA THR A 31 0.08 10.42 -9.20
C THR A 31 -0.78 9.43 -8.41
N SER A 32 -0.50 8.12 -8.49
CA SER A 32 -1.20 7.11 -7.71
C SER A 32 -0.23 6.07 -7.16
N ARG A 33 0.61 6.46 -6.18
CA ARG A 33 1.06 5.47 -5.21
C ARG A 33 -0.18 5.03 -4.45
N LYS A 34 -0.79 3.90 -4.86
CA LYS A 34 -1.85 3.25 -4.08
C LYS A 34 -1.30 3.13 -2.66
N LYS A 35 -2.03 3.68 -1.67
CA LYS A 35 -1.65 3.51 -0.26
C LYS A 35 -1.36 2.03 -0.07
N GLN A 36 -0.13 1.69 0.29
CA GLN A 36 0.25 0.33 0.61
C GLN A 36 -0.65 -0.08 1.79
N SER A 37 -1.73 -0.79 1.47
CA SER A 37 -2.62 -1.32 2.49
C SER A 37 -1.77 -2.26 3.31
N LYS A 38 -1.85 -2.12 4.64
CA LYS A 38 -1.05 -2.95 5.54
C LYS A 38 -1.27 -4.41 5.14
N PRO A 39 -0.24 -5.23 4.87
CA PRO A 39 -0.41 -6.58 4.33
C PRO A 39 -1.27 -7.50 5.21
N TRP A 40 -1.33 -7.20 6.52
CA TRP A 40 -2.16 -7.90 7.50
C TRP A 40 -3.60 -7.38 7.62
N TRP A 41 -3.96 -6.29 6.94
CA TRP A 41 -5.30 -5.71 7.00
C TRP A 41 -6.25 -6.44 6.05
N ASN A 42 -6.99 -7.39 6.60
CA ASN A 42 -7.90 -8.26 5.86
C ASN A 42 -9.39 -7.94 6.18
N GLN A 43 -10.31 -8.67 5.53
CA GLN A 43 -11.75 -8.51 5.75
C GLN A 43 -12.15 -8.76 7.23
N ASP A 44 -11.50 -9.70 7.92
CA ASP A 44 -11.77 -9.95 9.35
C ASP A 44 -11.43 -8.72 10.21
N CYS A 45 -10.29 -8.07 9.96
CA CYS A 45 -9.89 -6.85 10.65
C CYS A 45 -10.92 -5.73 10.41
N GLN A 46 -11.40 -5.59 9.18
CA GLN A 46 -12.43 -4.61 8.83
C GLN A 46 -13.75 -4.91 9.55
N GLN A 47 -14.19 -6.17 9.54
CA GLN A 47 -15.44 -6.58 10.17
C GLN A 47 -15.38 -6.41 11.69
N ALA A 48 -14.27 -6.79 12.32
CA ALA A 48 -14.06 -6.60 13.75
C ALA A 48 -14.03 -5.11 14.14
N SER A 49 -13.40 -4.26 13.31
CA SER A 49 -13.41 -2.80 13.50
C SER A 49 -14.82 -2.23 13.37
N LYS A 50 -15.61 -2.67 12.38
CA LYS A 50 -17.02 -2.29 12.22
C LYS A 50 -17.86 -2.70 13.44
N ARG A 51 -17.71 -3.94 13.93
CA ARG A 51 -18.38 -4.44 15.15
C ARG A 51 -18.03 -3.61 16.37
N GLN A 52 -16.74 -3.32 16.57
CA GLN A 52 -16.26 -2.46 17.67
C GLN A 52 -16.88 -1.05 17.58
N LYS A 53 -16.90 -0.44 16.40
CA LYS A 53 -17.49 0.89 16.18
C LYS A 53 -19.01 0.88 16.43
N LYS A 54 -19.71 -0.17 16.00
CA LYS A 54 -21.13 -0.36 16.27
C LYS A 54 -21.41 -0.45 17.77
N ALA A 55 -20.67 -1.29 18.50
CA ALA A 55 -20.81 -1.42 19.95
C ALA A 55 -20.51 -0.11 20.69
N TRP A 56 -19.51 0.66 20.22
CA TRP A 56 -19.21 1.99 20.78
C TRP A 56 -20.33 2.98 20.53
N ASN A 57 -20.90 3.01 19.33
CA ASN A 57 -22.02 3.88 19.00
C ASN A 57 -23.26 3.58 19.85
N ILE A 58 -23.55 2.30 20.11
CA ILE A 58 -24.66 1.88 20.98
C ILE A 58 -24.41 2.34 22.41
N PHE A 59 -23.24 2.03 22.98
CA PHE A 59 -22.88 2.44 24.34
C PHE A 59 -22.88 3.97 24.50
N ARG A 60 -22.39 4.70 23.50
CA ARG A 60 -22.37 6.17 23.50
C ARG A 60 -23.77 6.78 23.55
N ARG A 61 -24.75 6.18 22.86
CA ARG A 61 -26.15 6.62 22.88
C ARG A 61 -26.87 6.16 24.15
N TYR A 62 -26.56 4.96 24.62
CA TYR A 62 -27.22 4.30 25.75
C TYR A 62 -26.18 3.69 26.70
N PRO A 63 -25.68 4.47 27.68
CA PRO A 63 -24.55 4.08 28.53
C PRO A 63 -24.97 3.12 29.66
N THR A 64 -25.50 1.95 29.30
CA THR A 64 -25.88 0.88 30.23
C THR A 64 -24.72 -0.09 30.49
N THR A 65 -24.76 -0.81 31.61
CA THR A 65 -23.75 -1.83 31.96
C THR A 65 -23.69 -2.95 30.92
N THR A 66 -24.83 -3.37 30.38
CA THR A 66 -24.89 -4.39 29.32
C THR A 66 -24.19 -3.92 28.05
N ASN A 67 -24.40 -2.66 27.65
CA ASN A 67 -23.73 -2.07 26.49
C ASN A 67 -22.23 -1.86 26.72
N LEU A 68 -21.82 -1.53 27.94
CA LEU A 68 -20.40 -1.46 28.32
C LEU A 68 -19.72 -2.83 28.20
N ILE A 69 -20.36 -3.90 28.67
CA ILE A 69 -19.87 -5.28 28.54
C ILE A 69 -19.74 -5.65 27.06
N ALA A 70 -20.75 -5.36 26.24
CA ALA A 70 -20.71 -5.61 24.81
C ALA A 70 -19.56 -4.85 24.11
N LEU A 71 -19.34 -3.58 24.45
CA LEU A 71 -18.21 -2.79 23.96
C LEU A 71 -16.86 -3.40 24.37
N LYS A 72 -16.71 -3.81 25.63
CA LYS A 72 -15.49 -4.46 26.12
C LYS A 72 -15.20 -5.76 25.36
N LYS A 73 -16.23 -6.60 25.13
CA LYS A 73 -16.13 -7.83 24.33
C LYS A 73 -15.69 -7.53 22.90
N ALA A 74 -16.36 -6.60 22.21
CA ALA A 74 -16.02 -6.23 20.83
C ALA A 74 -14.59 -5.64 20.70
N ARG A 75 -14.14 -4.87 21.70
CA ARG A 75 -12.76 -4.38 21.78
C ARG A 75 -11.74 -5.52 21.93
N ALA A 76 -12.04 -6.51 22.77
CA ALA A 76 -11.15 -7.66 22.97
C ALA A 76 -11.05 -8.53 21.70
N GLU A 77 -12.17 -8.78 21.04
CA GLU A 77 -12.24 -9.52 19.77
C GLU A 77 -11.45 -8.82 18.66
N SER A 78 -11.67 -7.50 18.48
CA SER A 78 -10.93 -6.68 17.51
C SER A 78 -9.41 -6.75 17.73
N ARG A 79 -8.95 -6.65 18.99
CA ARG A 79 -7.52 -6.81 19.30
C ARG A 79 -7.01 -8.22 18.99
N ARG A 80 -7.77 -9.26 19.30
CA ARG A 80 -7.39 -10.66 19.02
C ARG A 80 -7.22 -10.88 17.52
N ILE A 81 -8.19 -10.45 16.71
CA ILE A 81 -8.15 -10.60 15.25
C ILE A 81 -6.97 -9.85 14.66
N GLN A 82 -6.77 -8.58 15.04
CA GLN A 82 -5.63 -7.80 14.51
C GLN A 82 -4.27 -8.42 14.86
N ARG A 83 -4.09 -8.93 16.09
CA ARG A 83 -2.86 -9.63 16.48
C ARG A 83 -2.65 -10.90 15.66
N ARG A 84 -3.72 -11.67 15.43
CA ARG A 84 -3.66 -12.90 14.63
C ARG A 84 -3.31 -12.60 13.17
N SER A 85 -3.96 -11.62 12.54
CA SER A 85 -3.68 -11.26 11.14
C SER A 85 -2.26 -10.71 10.96
N ARG A 86 -1.75 -9.91 11.90
CA ARG A 86 -0.35 -9.47 11.90
C ARG A 86 0.61 -10.65 11.97
N ARG A 87 0.36 -11.60 12.88
CA ARG A 87 1.20 -12.79 13.05
C ARG A 87 1.22 -13.65 11.78
N ILE A 88 0.04 -13.93 11.20
CA ILE A 88 -0.06 -14.73 9.97
C ILE A 88 0.66 -14.02 8.82
N SER A 89 0.42 -12.72 8.63
CA SER A 89 1.08 -11.94 7.59
C SER A 89 2.60 -11.95 7.73
N TRP A 90 3.11 -11.86 8.97
CA TRP A 90 4.55 -11.95 9.24
C TRP A 90 5.12 -13.33 8.90
N ILE A 91 4.46 -14.40 9.34
CA ILE A 91 4.86 -15.77 9.02
C ILE A 91 4.93 -15.97 7.51
N ASN A 92 3.88 -15.58 6.78
CA ASN A 92 3.80 -15.73 5.33
C ASN A 92 4.91 -14.94 4.61
N TYR A 93 5.23 -13.74 5.10
CA TYR A 93 6.32 -12.93 4.55
C TYR A 93 7.66 -13.63 4.70
N ILE A 94 7.98 -14.12 5.90
CA ILE A 94 9.23 -14.87 6.12
C ILE A 94 9.27 -16.14 5.26
N SER A 95 8.18 -16.91 5.19
CA SER A 95 8.10 -18.09 4.33
C SER A 95 8.34 -17.76 2.85
N SER A 96 7.88 -16.61 2.36
CA SER A 96 8.10 -16.18 0.97
C SER A 96 9.58 -15.87 0.67
N ILE A 97 10.32 -15.35 1.66
CA ILE A 97 11.76 -15.11 1.55
C ILE A 97 12.50 -16.44 1.50
N SER A 98 12.22 -17.35 2.45
CA SER A 98 12.86 -18.67 2.49
C SER A 98 12.63 -19.45 1.19
N SER A 99 11.40 -19.47 0.67
CA SER A 99 11.09 -20.13 -0.61
C SER A 99 11.86 -19.53 -1.79
N THR A 100 12.00 -18.21 -1.83
CA THR A 100 12.74 -17.52 -2.89
C THR A 100 14.23 -17.86 -2.83
N ILE A 101 14.82 -17.86 -1.64
CA ILE A 101 16.23 -18.23 -1.44
C ILE A 101 16.47 -19.68 -1.87
N SER A 102 15.61 -20.62 -1.45
CA SER A 102 15.74 -22.03 -1.86
C SER A 102 15.69 -22.19 -3.38
N ARG A 103 14.79 -21.47 -4.07
CA ARG A 103 14.68 -21.52 -5.54
C ARG A 103 15.92 -20.99 -6.25
N LEU A 104 16.52 -19.91 -5.72
CA LEU A 104 17.74 -19.33 -6.28
C LEU A 104 18.94 -20.27 -6.11
N VAL A 105 19.03 -20.98 -4.97
CA VAL A 105 20.10 -21.95 -4.72
C VAL A 105 19.93 -23.21 -5.59
N SER A 106 18.71 -23.70 -5.81
CA SER A 106 18.46 -24.89 -6.63
C SER A 106 18.55 -24.66 -8.13
N GLY A 107 18.43 -23.43 -8.62
CA GLY A 107 18.56 -23.09 -10.05
C GLY A 107 19.97 -22.68 -10.49
N ALA A 108 20.92 -22.64 -9.55
CA ALA A 108 22.33 -22.32 -9.81
C ALA A 108 23.22 -23.58 -9.93
N ALA A 109 22.61 -24.77 -9.97
CA ALA A 109 23.23 -26.07 -10.21
C ALA A 109 22.70 -26.64 -11.53
#